data_AF-A0A8J6EA83-F1
#
_entry.id   AF-A0A8J6EA83-F1
#
_cell.length_a   1.000
_cell.length_b   1.000
_cell.length_c   1.000
_cell.angle_alpha   90.00
_cell.angle_beta   90.00
_cell.angle_gamma   90.00
#
_symmetry.space_group_name_H-M   'P 1'
#
loop_
_entity.id
_entity.type
_entity.pdbx_description
1 polymer ?
#
loop_
_entity_poly.entity_id
_entity_poly.type
_entity_poly.pdbx_seq_one_letter_code
_entity_poly.pdbx_strand_id
1 'polypeptide(L)'
;MATEASNRPYQIVIFGATGFTGQYVVEELARVADGEDYRGQALRWAVAGRSQKKLEQVLSSAAERLGKPQLKSIDIVICDINDDDSLADMCKKASVVLDCVGPYMFYGEAVVRACIENGTHFVDISGEAQYLESMHMKYNDQAADNGVYIVGSCGFDSIPSDLGVLFTRNSMQDRGKLKNLRKKMALKPLPVVGKKLNRRNTVVYSDKVQKYAFPFGSDAPVVKRTQRYLYENLQETPDSFFMILTKCGCGRKLLMKHPKFFSFGFFSKEGPTQRQVNTHPFYVIRLLIGGVYTPGSAFSKTKLIDRLNKLGIRFTVLSETDD
;
A
#
# COMPACT_ATOMS: atom_id res chain seq x y z
N MET A 1 2.34 24.28 -7.25
CA MET A 1 3.41 23.25 -7.36
C MET A 1 3.05 22.05 -8.23
N ALA A 2 1.80 21.85 -8.71
CA ALA A 2 1.45 20.72 -9.60
C ALA A 2 1.92 20.85 -11.07
N THR A 3 2.67 21.91 -11.42
CA THR A 3 3.02 22.26 -12.80
C THR A 3 4.41 21.79 -13.24
N GLU A 4 5.31 21.40 -12.32
CA GLU A 4 6.66 20.93 -12.71
C GLU A 4 6.71 19.44 -13.08
N ALA A 5 5.83 18.60 -12.52
CA ALA A 5 5.79 17.17 -12.84
C ALA A 5 5.45 16.89 -14.32
N SER A 6 4.77 17.83 -15.02
CA SER A 6 4.41 17.63 -16.43
C SER A 6 5.57 17.83 -17.42
N ASN A 7 6.72 18.36 -16.98
CA ASN A 7 7.85 18.67 -17.85
C ASN A 7 9.03 17.70 -17.69
N ARG A 8 8.88 16.64 -16.87
CA ARG A 8 9.91 15.62 -16.69
C ARG A 8 9.92 14.65 -17.89
N PRO A 9 11.10 14.25 -18.39
CA PRO A 9 11.20 13.36 -19.54
C PRO A 9 10.56 12.00 -19.26
N TYR A 10 10.74 11.47 -18.04
CA TYR A 10 10.23 10.17 -17.64
C TYR A 10 9.12 10.27 -16.59
N GLN A 11 8.06 9.50 -16.80
CA GLN A 11 7.04 9.28 -15.79
C GLN A 11 7.53 8.26 -14.76
N ILE A 12 8.25 7.24 -15.20
CA ILE A 12 8.78 6.18 -14.34
C ILE A 12 10.25 5.92 -14.69
N VAL A 13 11.11 5.83 -13.69
CA VAL A 13 12.47 5.31 -13.83
C VAL A 13 12.63 4.10 -12.92
N ILE A 14 13.04 2.96 -13.47
CA ILE A 14 13.33 1.75 -12.68
C ILE A 14 14.81 1.80 -12.28
N PHE A 15 15.09 2.04 -11.01
CA PHE A 15 16.45 2.02 -10.48
C PHE A 15 16.80 0.63 -9.93
N GLY A 16 18.00 0.13 -10.24
CA GLY A 16 18.38 -1.24 -9.91
C GLY A 16 17.89 -2.27 -10.94
N ALA A 17 17.62 -1.84 -12.17
CA ALA A 17 17.07 -2.68 -13.25
C ALA A 17 17.96 -3.90 -13.60
N THR A 18 19.26 -3.86 -13.30
CA THR A 18 20.17 -5.00 -13.50
C THR A 18 20.04 -6.09 -12.45
N GLY A 19 19.43 -5.79 -11.31
CA GLY A 19 19.22 -6.74 -10.21
C GLY A 19 18.22 -7.83 -10.57
N PHE A 20 18.20 -8.93 -9.80
CA PHE A 20 17.31 -10.07 -10.07
C PHE A 20 15.85 -9.64 -10.18
N THR A 21 15.32 -8.97 -9.16
CA THR A 21 13.92 -8.47 -9.18
C THR A 21 13.73 -7.36 -10.20
N GLY A 22 14.70 -6.45 -10.34
CA GLY A 22 14.64 -5.34 -11.29
C GLY A 22 14.40 -5.80 -12.73
N GLN A 23 14.98 -6.92 -13.15
CA GLN A 23 14.76 -7.49 -14.49
C GLN A 23 13.29 -7.88 -14.72
N TYR A 24 12.63 -8.48 -13.72
CA TYR A 24 11.20 -8.80 -13.80
C TYR A 24 10.33 -7.53 -13.83
N VAL A 25 10.71 -6.50 -13.06
CA VAL A 25 10.00 -5.21 -13.07
C VAL A 25 10.10 -4.54 -14.45
N VAL A 26 11.26 -4.60 -15.11
CA VAL A 26 11.43 -4.11 -16.49
C VAL A 26 10.47 -4.83 -17.45
N GLU A 27 10.41 -6.16 -17.39
CA GLU A 27 9.50 -6.93 -18.23
C GLU A 27 8.03 -6.59 -17.96
N GLU A 28 7.65 -6.47 -16.69
CA GLU A 28 6.26 -6.19 -16.33
C GLU A 28 5.85 -4.76 -16.70
N LEU A 29 6.74 -3.78 -16.49
CA LEU A 29 6.50 -2.42 -16.93
C LEU A 29 6.35 -2.36 -18.46
N ALA A 30 7.14 -3.13 -19.21
CA ALA A 30 7.01 -3.24 -20.66
C ALA A 30 5.65 -3.83 -21.08
N ARG A 31 5.12 -4.85 -20.38
CA ARG A 31 3.78 -5.39 -20.65
C ARG A 31 2.68 -4.34 -20.38
N VAL A 32 2.81 -3.61 -19.27
CA VAL A 32 1.84 -2.59 -18.85
C VAL A 32 1.89 -1.35 -19.75
N ALA A 33 3.07 -0.96 -20.24
CA ALA A 33 3.26 0.20 -21.11
C ALA A 33 2.52 0.10 -22.45
N ASP A 34 2.29 -1.12 -22.95
CA ASP A 34 1.53 -1.38 -24.18
C ASP A 34 0.02 -1.50 -23.96
N GLY A 35 -0.44 -1.51 -22.70
CA GLY A 35 -1.86 -1.60 -22.37
C GLY A 35 -2.60 -0.26 -22.48
N GLU A 36 -3.92 -0.31 -22.67
CA GLU A 36 -4.80 0.89 -22.71
C GLU A 36 -5.01 1.55 -21.32
N ASP A 37 -4.53 0.91 -20.25
CA ASP A 37 -4.76 1.33 -18.86
C ASP A 37 -4.12 2.70 -18.52
N TYR A 38 -3.08 3.13 -19.24
CA TYR A 38 -2.36 4.38 -18.95
C TYR A 38 -2.94 5.58 -19.72
N ARG A 39 -4.14 6.03 -19.34
CA ARG A 39 -4.77 7.30 -19.80
C ARG A 39 -4.76 7.51 -21.34
N GLY A 40 -4.67 6.43 -22.13
CA GLY A 40 -4.56 6.49 -23.59
C GLY A 40 -3.26 7.10 -24.13
N GLN A 41 -2.18 7.19 -23.34
CA GLN A 41 -0.88 7.72 -23.78
C GLN A 41 0.22 6.68 -23.61
N ALA A 42 1.23 6.73 -24.50
CA ALA A 42 2.44 5.94 -24.36
C ALA A 42 3.18 6.34 -23.07
N LEU A 43 3.51 5.33 -22.25
CA LEU A 43 4.29 5.53 -21.04
C LEU A 43 5.74 5.88 -21.41
N ARG A 44 6.24 7.02 -20.92
CA ARG A 44 7.66 7.41 -21.03
C ARG A 44 8.40 6.92 -19.80
N TRP A 45 9.30 5.98 -19.98
CA TRP A 45 10.06 5.38 -18.88
C TRP A 45 11.49 5.05 -19.29
N ALA A 46 12.34 4.89 -18.29
CA ALA A 46 13.75 4.57 -18.46
C ALA A 46 14.21 3.54 -17.42
N VAL A 47 15.35 2.91 -17.68
CA VAL A 47 16.05 2.04 -16.71
C VAL A 47 17.28 2.73 -16.18
N ALA A 48 17.57 2.52 -14.90
CA ALA A 48 18.70 3.15 -14.22
C ALA A 48 19.58 2.16 -13.46
N GLY A 49 20.88 2.46 -13.45
CA GLY A 49 21.90 1.70 -12.72
C GLY A 49 23.31 2.09 -13.14
N ARG A 50 24.30 1.42 -12.53
CA ARG A 50 25.73 1.79 -12.66
C ARG A 50 26.37 1.41 -13.99
N SER A 51 25.85 0.39 -14.67
CA SER A 51 26.52 -0.22 -15.82
C SER A 51 25.64 -0.17 -17.06
N GLN A 52 25.98 0.74 -17.99
CA GLN A 52 25.36 0.88 -19.31
C GLN A 52 25.20 -0.49 -19.98
N LYS A 53 26.31 -1.23 -20.12
CA LYS A 53 26.36 -2.53 -20.80
C LYS A 53 25.38 -3.54 -20.19
N LYS A 54 25.26 -3.60 -18.86
CA LYS A 54 24.32 -4.53 -18.20
C LYS A 54 22.87 -4.11 -18.42
N LEU A 55 22.60 -2.80 -18.43
CA LEU A 55 21.26 -2.29 -18.70
C LEU A 55 20.83 -2.60 -20.15
N GLU A 56 21.72 -2.39 -21.13
CA GLU A 56 21.51 -2.77 -22.53
C GLU A 56 21.24 -4.28 -22.68
N GLN A 57 21.95 -5.12 -21.92
CA GLN A 57 21.72 -6.57 -21.88
C GLN A 57 20.34 -6.92 -21.32
N VAL A 58 19.92 -6.28 -20.21
CA VAL A 58 18.59 -6.49 -19.62
C VAL A 58 17.50 -6.11 -20.61
N LEU A 59 17.61 -4.94 -21.25
CA LEU A 59 16.65 -4.49 -22.27
C LEU A 59 16.62 -5.44 -23.48
N SER A 60 17.77 -5.94 -23.92
CA SER A 60 17.87 -6.90 -25.02
C SER A 60 17.22 -8.24 -24.66
N SER A 61 17.50 -8.78 -23.46
CA SER A 61 16.87 -10.01 -22.99
C SER A 61 15.35 -9.85 -22.80
N ALA A 62 14.88 -8.73 -22.26
CA ALA A 62 13.46 -8.44 -22.15
C ALA A 62 12.80 -8.31 -23.53
N ALA A 63 13.46 -7.67 -24.49
CA ALA A 63 12.99 -7.55 -25.87
C ALA A 63 12.78 -8.94 -26.51
N GLU A 64 13.72 -9.85 -26.32
CA GLU A 64 13.64 -11.21 -26.84
C GLU A 64 12.54 -12.03 -26.15
N ARG A 65 12.50 -12.05 -24.82
CA ARG A 65 11.49 -12.82 -24.07
C ARG A 65 10.06 -12.37 -24.33
N LEU A 66 9.86 -11.07 -24.55
CA LEU A 66 8.54 -10.49 -24.76
C LEU A 66 8.16 -10.34 -26.24
N GLY A 67 9.09 -10.60 -27.17
CA GLY A 67 8.88 -10.33 -28.59
C GLY A 67 8.70 -8.83 -28.89
N LYS A 68 9.40 -7.95 -28.16
CA LYS A 68 9.25 -6.49 -28.20
C LYS A 68 10.60 -5.81 -28.54
N PRO A 69 10.98 -5.74 -29.82
CA PRO A 69 12.28 -5.17 -30.22
C PRO A 69 12.45 -3.69 -29.83
N GLN A 70 11.35 -2.95 -29.68
CA GLN A 70 11.34 -1.55 -29.25
C GLN A 70 11.91 -1.35 -27.83
N LEU A 71 12.02 -2.40 -27.01
CA LEU A 71 12.65 -2.26 -25.68
C LEU A 71 14.13 -1.91 -25.77
N LYS A 72 14.79 -2.19 -26.89
CA LYS A 72 16.19 -1.82 -27.12
C LYS A 72 16.40 -0.30 -27.29
N SER A 73 15.33 0.46 -27.54
CA SER A 73 15.36 1.93 -27.63
C SER A 73 14.87 2.61 -26.35
N ILE A 74 14.68 1.88 -25.26
CA ILE A 74 14.37 2.49 -23.95
C ILE A 74 15.62 3.20 -23.43
N ASP A 75 15.42 4.41 -22.92
CA ASP A 75 16.50 5.23 -22.41
C ASP A 75 17.16 4.61 -21.17
N ILE A 76 18.46 4.85 -21.05
CA ILE A 76 19.30 4.39 -19.95
C ILE A 76 19.78 5.61 -19.17
N VAL A 77 19.57 5.60 -17.85
CA VAL A 77 20.07 6.61 -16.93
C VAL A 77 21.19 5.98 -16.08
N ILE A 78 22.42 6.46 -16.26
CA ILE A 78 23.53 6.03 -15.41
C ILE A 78 23.38 6.69 -14.04
N CYS A 79 23.35 5.86 -13.01
CA CYS A 79 23.15 6.28 -11.62
C CYS A 79 23.89 5.32 -10.69
N ASP A 80 24.70 5.87 -9.78
CA ASP A 80 25.34 5.14 -8.69
C ASP A 80 24.72 5.57 -7.36
N ILE A 81 24.46 4.59 -6.50
CA ILE A 81 23.89 4.83 -5.18
C ILE A 81 24.83 5.60 -4.24
N ASN A 82 26.14 5.54 -4.51
CA ASN A 82 27.15 6.24 -3.71
C ASN A 82 27.48 7.63 -4.25
N ASP A 83 26.77 8.08 -5.29
CA ASP A 83 26.96 9.38 -5.93
C ASP A 83 25.65 10.17 -5.87
N ASP A 84 25.59 11.09 -4.92
CA ASP A 84 24.44 11.95 -4.63
C ASP A 84 24.04 12.81 -5.84
N ASP A 85 24.99 13.27 -6.65
CA ASP A 85 24.70 14.06 -7.84
C ASP A 85 24.02 13.19 -8.89
N SER A 86 24.49 11.94 -9.07
CA SER A 86 23.86 10.99 -9.98
C SER A 86 22.43 10.62 -9.56
N LEU A 87 22.17 10.50 -8.25
CA LEU A 87 20.83 10.28 -7.70
C LEU A 87 19.92 11.48 -7.95
N ALA A 88 20.41 12.70 -7.70
CA ALA A 88 19.67 13.92 -7.97
C ALA A 88 19.32 14.08 -9.45
N ASP A 89 20.28 13.80 -10.34
CA ASP A 89 20.07 13.84 -11.79
C ASP A 89 19.04 12.83 -12.28
N MET A 90 19.04 11.62 -11.74
CA MET A 90 17.98 10.64 -12.00
C MET A 90 16.62 11.15 -11.49
N CYS A 91 16.56 11.66 -10.27
CA CYS A 91 15.31 12.12 -9.65
C CYS A 91 14.69 13.29 -10.43
N LYS A 92 15.49 14.29 -10.84
CA LYS A 92 15.01 15.44 -11.65
C LYS A 92 14.39 15.02 -12.98
N LYS A 93 14.83 13.89 -13.54
CA LYS A 93 14.33 13.35 -14.82
C LYS A 93 13.05 12.51 -14.65
N ALA A 94 12.69 12.10 -13.44
CA ALA A 94 11.63 11.13 -13.18
C ALA A 94 10.46 11.75 -12.40
N SER A 95 9.23 11.41 -12.76
CA SER A 95 8.06 11.71 -11.90
C SER A 95 7.99 10.72 -10.73
N VAL A 96 8.30 9.45 -10.99
CA VAL A 96 8.36 8.36 -10.01
C VAL A 96 9.66 7.58 -10.22
N VAL A 97 10.39 7.32 -9.14
CA VAL A 97 11.47 6.33 -9.09
C VAL A 97 10.90 5.05 -8.47
N LEU A 98 11.01 3.95 -9.22
CA LEU A 98 10.74 2.60 -8.73
C LEU A 98 12.08 1.98 -8.35
N ASP A 99 12.35 1.91 -7.05
CA ASP A 99 13.61 1.43 -6.51
C ASP A 99 13.60 -0.09 -6.32
N CYS A 100 14.59 -0.75 -6.90
CA CYS A 100 14.88 -2.17 -6.75
C CYS A 100 16.30 -2.40 -6.17
N VAL A 101 16.94 -1.37 -5.60
CA VAL A 101 18.31 -1.43 -5.08
C VAL A 101 18.31 -1.88 -3.61
N GLY A 102 18.39 -3.19 -3.41
CA GLY A 102 18.63 -3.79 -2.10
C GLY A 102 20.12 -4.04 -1.81
N PRO A 103 20.51 -4.27 -0.53
CA PRO A 103 19.67 -4.25 0.66
C PRO A 103 19.28 -2.83 1.11
N TYR A 104 18.01 -2.62 1.46
CA TYR A 104 17.43 -1.29 1.65
C TYR A 104 17.89 -0.61 2.94
N MET A 105 18.20 -1.37 3.99
CA MET A 105 18.76 -0.84 5.22
C MET A 105 20.05 -0.03 5.00
N PHE A 106 20.83 -0.35 3.96
CA PHE A 106 22.07 0.35 3.65
C PHE A 106 21.91 1.39 2.54
N TYR A 107 21.08 1.09 1.54
CA TYR A 107 21.04 1.85 0.30
C TYR A 107 19.76 2.67 0.10
N GLY A 108 18.64 2.28 0.73
CA GLY A 108 17.33 2.87 0.45
C GLY A 108 17.21 4.33 0.90
N GLU A 109 17.83 4.69 2.03
CA GLU A 109 17.71 6.05 2.59
C GLU A 109 18.27 7.12 1.64
N ALA A 110 19.38 6.84 0.95
CA ALA A 110 19.96 7.77 -0.01
C ALA A 110 19.00 8.09 -1.17
N VAL A 111 18.29 7.07 -1.67
CA VAL A 111 17.31 7.23 -2.75
C VAL A 111 16.07 7.99 -2.27
N VAL A 112 15.56 7.67 -1.07
CA VAL A 112 14.41 8.36 -0.47
C VAL A 112 14.72 9.85 -0.28
N ARG A 113 15.89 10.16 0.30
CA ARG A 113 16.33 11.54 0.49
C ARG A 113 16.43 12.30 -0.85
N ALA A 114 17.11 11.72 -1.84
CA ALA A 114 17.24 12.34 -3.16
C ALA A 114 15.88 12.58 -3.84
N CYS A 115 14.95 11.64 -3.69
CA CYS A 115 13.58 11.77 -4.20
C CYS A 115 12.84 12.96 -3.55
N ILE A 116 12.90 13.08 -2.22
CA ILE A 116 12.25 14.17 -1.48
C ILE A 116 12.84 15.53 -1.85
N GLU A 117 14.17 15.63 -1.88
CA GLU A 117 14.90 16.87 -2.19
C GLU A 117 14.63 17.37 -3.63
N ASN A 118 14.35 16.46 -4.56
CA ASN A 118 14.12 16.80 -5.97
C ASN A 118 12.64 16.74 -6.38
N GLY A 119 11.71 16.58 -5.43
CA GLY A 119 10.28 16.58 -5.71
C GLY A 119 9.82 15.36 -6.51
N THR A 120 10.44 14.20 -6.33
CA THR A 120 10.19 12.97 -7.10
C THR A 120 9.55 11.92 -6.23
N HIS A 121 8.47 11.30 -6.71
CA HIS A 121 7.80 10.24 -5.96
C HIS A 121 8.62 8.97 -5.95
N PHE A 122 8.46 8.17 -4.91
CA PHE A 122 9.26 6.98 -4.67
C PHE A 122 8.35 5.79 -4.38
N VAL A 123 8.71 4.65 -4.96
CA VAL A 123 8.11 3.35 -4.67
C VAL A 123 9.21 2.31 -4.57
N ASP A 124 9.18 1.44 -3.55
CA ASP A 124 10.09 0.30 -3.45
C ASP A 124 9.36 -1.02 -3.24
N ILE A 125 10.12 -2.11 -3.24
CA ILE A 125 9.66 -3.46 -2.95
C ILE A 125 10.23 -3.99 -1.62
N SER A 126 10.63 -3.11 -0.71
CA SER A 126 11.33 -3.48 0.52
C SER A 126 10.43 -4.21 1.52
N GLY A 127 10.91 -5.33 2.06
CA GLY A 127 10.32 -6.04 3.20
C GLY A 127 11.03 -5.75 4.53
N GLU A 128 11.97 -4.81 4.55
CA GLU A 128 12.85 -4.57 5.71
C GLU A 128 12.18 -3.62 6.72
N ALA A 129 11.54 -4.19 7.75
CA ALA A 129 10.69 -3.44 8.68
C ALA A 129 11.39 -2.24 9.35
N GLN A 130 12.64 -2.41 9.78
CA GLN A 130 13.42 -1.36 10.41
C GLN A 130 13.68 -0.18 9.47
N TYR A 131 14.04 -0.47 8.21
CA TYR A 131 14.25 0.55 7.18
C TYR A 131 12.96 1.35 6.95
N LEU A 132 11.83 0.65 6.73
CA LEU A 132 10.53 1.28 6.46
C LEU A 132 10.06 2.18 7.62
N GLU A 133 10.23 1.73 8.86
CA GLU A 133 9.91 2.53 10.05
C GLU A 133 10.84 3.74 10.19
N SER A 134 12.13 3.57 9.92
CA SER A 134 13.08 4.68 9.96
C SER A 134 12.78 5.75 8.91
N MET A 135 12.35 5.35 7.69
CA MET A 135 11.99 6.30 6.65
C MET A 135 10.77 7.13 7.04
N HIS A 136 9.76 6.49 7.62
CA HIS A 136 8.59 7.22 8.12
C HIS A 136 8.96 8.20 9.24
N MET A 137 9.71 7.75 10.24
CA MET A 137 10.10 8.59 11.38
C MET A 137 10.98 9.78 10.99
N LYS A 138 11.85 9.61 9.99
CA LYS A 138 12.79 10.66 9.55
C LYS A 138 12.19 11.62 8.53
N TYR A 139 11.40 11.10 7.58
CA TYR A 139 11.10 11.81 6.34
C TYR A 139 9.62 12.07 6.09
N ASN A 140 8.69 11.61 6.94
CA ASN A 140 7.26 11.80 6.71
C ASN A 140 6.87 13.27 6.52
N ASP A 141 7.34 14.14 7.43
CA ASP A 141 6.96 15.55 7.41
C ASP A 141 7.63 16.29 6.25
N GLN A 142 8.92 16.03 6.00
CA GLN A 142 9.63 16.62 4.86
C GLN A 142 9.03 16.20 3.51
N ALA A 143 8.63 14.94 3.38
CA ALA A 143 7.94 14.44 2.20
C ALA A 143 6.56 15.10 2.03
N ALA A 144 5.83 15.35 3.13
CA ALA A 144 4.56 16.08 3.12
C ALA A 144 4.71 17.53 2.67
N ASP A 145 5.67 18.25 3.24
CA ASP A 145 5.98 19.64 2.93
C ASP A 145 6.39 19.81 1.46
N ASN A 146 7.17 18.87 0.92
CA ASN A 146 7.58 18.86 -0.48
C ASN A 146 6.53 18.29 -1.44
N GLY A 147 5.39 17.80 -0.94
CA GLY A 147 4.34 17.20 -1.75
C GLY A 147 4.76 15.89 -2.44
N VAL A 148 5.74 15.18 -1.88
CA VAL A 148 6.32 13.95 -2.41
C VAL A 148 5.73 12.72 -1.73
N TYR A 149 5.25 11.76 -2.51
CA TYR A 149 4.82 10.46 -2.01
C TYR A 149 5.98 9.47 -1.97
N ILE A 150 6.22 8.88 -0.80
CA ILE A 150 7.14 7.78 -0.57
C ILE A 150 6.30 6.57 -0.17
N VAL A 151 6.23 5.53 -1.02
CA VAL A 151 5.41 4.34 -0.76
C VAL A 151 6.30 3.10 -0.72
N GLY A 152 6.62 2.65 0.49
CA GLY A 152 7.43 1.45 0.68
C GLY A 152 6.61 0.16 0.61
N SER A 153 7.30 -0.98 0.47
CA SER A 153 6.72 -2.33 0.51
C SER A 153 5.67 -2.60 -0.58
N CYS A 154 5.88 -2.11 -1.80
CA CYS A 154 5.01 -2.40 -2.93
C CYS A 154 5.34 -3.75 -3.62
N GLY A 155 5.74 -4.74 -2.82
CA GLY A 155 6.00 -6.10 -3.28
C GLY A 155 4.78 -7.02 -3.19
N PHE A 156 4.91 -8.21 -3.77
CA PHE A 156 3.87 -9.24 -3.76
C PHE A 156 3.48 -9.70 -2.36
N ASP A 157 4.40 -9.74 -1.40
CA ASP A 157 4.10 -10.25 -0.05
C ASP A 157 3.30 -9.23 0.78
N SER A 158 3.49 -7.94 0.50
CA SER A 158 2.98 -6.84 1.32
C SER A 158 1.68 -6.27 0.77
N ILE A 159 1.54 -6.06 -0.55
CA ILE A 159 0.33 -5.45 -1.14
C ILE A 159 -0.95 -6.29 -0.86
N PRO A 160 -1.00 -7.60 -1.17
CA PRO A 160 -2.17 -8.42 -0.90
C PRO A 160 -2.45 -8.56 0.59
N SER A 161 -1.40 -8.69 1.41
CA SER A 161 -1.55 -8.76 2.87
C SER A 161 -2.21 -7.49 3.43
N ASP A 162 -1.71 -6.33 3.03
CA ASP A 162 -2.16 -5.03 3.54
C ASP A 162 -3.56 -4.66 3.01
N LEU A 163 -3.77 -4.81 1.70
CA LEU A 163 -5.09 -4.58 1.08
C LEU A 163 -6.14 -5.60 1.54
N GLY A 164 -5.75 -6.85 1.82
CA GLY A 164 -6.66 -7.88 2.31
C GLY A 164 -7.22 -7.58 3.70
N VAL A 165 -6.40 -7.02 4.58
CA VAL A 165 -6.85 -6.56 5.90
C VAL A 165 -7.78 -5.36 5.77
N LEU A 166 -7.47 -4.41 4.89
CA LEU A 166 -8.35 -3.29 4.57
C LEU A 166 -9.70 -3.75 4.00
N PHE A 167 -9.68 -4.68 3.05
CA PHE A 167 -10.88 -5.27 2.46
C PHE A 167 -11.74 -5.96 3.52
N THR A 168 -11.11 -6.73 4.42
CA THR A 168 -11.80 -7.41 5.53
C THR A 168 -12.41 -6.39 6.48
N ARG A 169 -11.66 -5.36 6.87
CA ARG A 169 -12.14 -4.26 7.72
C ARG A 169 -13.36 -3.57 7.10
N ASN A 170 -13.29 -3.20 5.83
CA ASN A 170 -14.37 -2.50 5.13
C ASN A 170 -15.60 -3.41 4.97
N SER A 171 -15.40 -4.71 4.69
CA SER A 171 -16.48 -5.71 4.67
C SER A 171 -17.14 -5.87 6.05
N MET A 172 -16.38 -5.67 7.12
CA MET A 172 -16.83 -5.61 8.51
C MET A 172 -17.28 -4.20 8.97
N GLN A 173 -17.42 -3.20 8.09
CA GLN A 173 -18.05 -1.93 8.45
C GLN A 173 -19.52 -1.86 7.99
N ASP A 174 -19.91 -2.70 7.02
CA ASP A 174 -21.30 -2.92 6.65
C ASP A 174 -22.04 -3.66 7.77
N ARG A 175 -22.73 -2.89 8.63
CA ARG A 175 -23.52 -3.42 9.77
C ARG A 175 -24.54 -4.48 9.34
N GLY A 176 -25.04 -4.44 8.10
CA GLY A 176 -25.98 -5.42 7.55
C GLY A 176 -25.31 -6.76 7.27
N LYS A 177 -24.17 -6.74 6.58
CA LYS A 177 -23.32 -7.93 6.37
C LYS A 177 -22.82 -8.52 7.68
N LEU A 178 -22.45 -7.68 8.65
CA LEU A 178 -22.00 -8.12 9.96
C LEU A 178 -23.09 -8.78 10.80
N LYS A 179 -24.33 -8.29 10.71
CA LYS A 179 -25.48 -8.89 11.40
C LYS A 179 -25.81 -10.24 10.77
N ASN A 180 -25.71 -10.37 9.46
CA ASN A 180 -25.84 -11.63 8.74
C ASN A 180 -24.70 -12.60 9.04
N LEU A 181 -23.44 -12.14 9.07
CA LEU A 181 -22.27 -12.95 9.41
C LEU A 181 -22.33 -13.41 10.87
N ARG A 182 -22.68 -12.54 11.82
CA ARG A 182 -22.87 -12.90 13.24
C ARG A 182 -24.03 -13.86 13.47
N LYS A 183 -25.14 -13.70 12.73
CA LYS A 183 -26.26 -14.66 12.76
C LYS A 183 -25.87 -16.00 12.14
N LYS A 184 -25.10 -15.99 11.05
CA LYS A 184 -24.62 -17.19 10.34
C LYS A 184 -23.52 -17.94 11.11
N MET A 185 -22.67 -17.24 11.85
CA MET A 185 -21.52 -17.84 12.53
C MET A 185 -21.87 -18.54 13.86
N ALA A 186 -23.09 -18.39 14.42
CA ALA A 186 -23.55 -19.06 15.66
C ALA A 186 -22.47 -19.20 16.77
N LEU A 187 -21.59 -18.21 16.93
CA LEU A 187 -20.39 -18.35 17.77
C LEU A 187 -20.79 -18.31 19.26
N LYS A 188 -20.64 -19.44 19.95
CA LYS A 188 -20.45 -19.44 21.40
C LYS A 188 -19.19 -18.61 21.72
N PRO A 189 -19.18 -17.80 22.80
CA PRO A 189 -17.98 -17.08 23.21
C PRO A 189 -16.80 -18.05 23.33
N LEU A 190 -15.64 -17.63 22.80
CA LEU A 190 -14.46 -18.48 22.74
C LEU A 190 -14.06 -18.93 24.16
N PRO A 191 -13.83 -20.24 24.39
CA PRO A 191 -13.24 -20.68 25.64
C PRO A 191 -11.83 -20.10 25.74
N VAL A 192 -11.38 -19.78 26.96
CA VAL A 192 -9.98 -19.45 27.19
C VAL A 192 -9.19 -20.74 27.01
N VAL A 193 -8.50 -20.89 25.88
CA VAL A 193 -7.72 -22.09 25.57
C VAL A 193 -6.28 -21.88 26.02
N GLY A 194 -5.76 -22.89 26.71
CA GLY A 194 -4.36 -23.05 27.08
C GLY A 194 -3.42 -23.28 25.88
N LYS A 195 -2.43 -24.15 26.11
CA LYS A 195 -1.09 -24.19 25.49
C LYS A 195 -0.99 -23.78 24.01
N LYS A 196 0.00 -22.91 23.74
CA LYS A 196 0.44 -22.37 22.43
C LYS A 196 0.32 -23.41 21.32
N LEU A 197 -0.38 -23.05 20.24
CA LEU A 197 -0.56 -23.89 19.05
C LEU A 197 0.79 -24.30 18.46
N ASN A 198 0.91 -25.58 18.08
CA ASN A 198 2.08 -26.07 17.34
C ASN A 198 2.14 -25.40 15.95
N ARG A 199 3.34 -24.98 15.54
CA ARG A 199 3.61 -24.42 14.21
C ARG A 199 3.15 -25.43 13.13
N ARG A 200 2.38 -24.96 12.16
CA ARG A 200 2.01 -25.75 10.96
C ARG A 200 3.14 -25.72 9.94
N ASN A 201 3.30 -26.81 9.19
CA ASN A 201 4.28 -26.91 8.12
C ASN A 201 3.93 -26.00 6.92
N THR A 202 4.96 -25.66 6.16
CA THR A 202 4.99 -24.63 5.11
C THR A 202 4.05 -24.90 3.92
N VAL A 203 3.55 -26.12 3.75
CA VAL A 203 2.62 -26.49 2.67
C VAL A 203 1.46 -27.30 3.26
N VAL A 204 0.22 -26.89 2.97
CA VAL A 204 -1.01 -27.51 3.47
C VAL A 204 -1.93 -27.79 2.28
N TYR A 205 -2.26 -29.05 2.02
CA TYR A 205 -3.33 -29.37 1.07
C TYR A 205 -4.66 -28.87 1.62
N SER A 206 -5.34 -28.01 0.86
CA SER A 206 -6.66 -27.51 1.23
C SER A 206 -7.70 -28.29 0.44
N ASP A 207 -8.39 -29.19 1.14
CA ASP A 207 -9.51 -29.96 0.59
C ASP A 207 -10.63 -29.05 0.08
N LYS A 208 -10.71 -27.80 0.58
CA LYS A 208 -11.71 -26.81 0.17
C LYS A 208 -11.45 -26.20 -1.22
N VAL A 209 -10.18 -26.11 -1.64
CA VAL A 209 -9.82 -25.58 -2.95
C VAL A 209 -9.17 -26.63 -3.84
N GLN A 210 -9.12 -27.89 -3.38
CA GLN A 210 -8.51 -29.04 -4.04
C GLN A 210 -7.06 -28.75 -4.51
N LYS A 211 -6.33 -27.95 -3.73
CA LYS A 211 -4.97 -27.47 -4.07
C LYS A 211 -4.08 -27.41 -2.83
N TYR A 212 -2.79 -27.62 -3.03
CA TYR A 212 -1.77 -27.30 -2.03
C TYR A 212 -1.68 -25.78 -1.85
N ALA A 213 -1.93 -25.34 -0.62
CA ALA A 213 -1.89 -23.96 -0.18
C ALA A 213 -0.67 -23.73 0.71
N PHE A 214 0.03 -22.65 0.44
CA PHE A 214 1.09 -22.16 1.31
C PHE A 214 0.45 -21.13 2.25
N PRO A 215 0.48 -21.31 3.58
CA PRO A 215 0.04 -20.27 4.50
C PRO A 215 1.03 -19.10 4.39
N PHE A 216 0.71 -18.15 3.52
CA PHE A 216 1.46 -16.91 3.42
C PHE A 216 1.28 -16.16 4.74
N GLY A 217 2.37 -15.97 5.48
CA GLY A 217 2.36 -15.13 6.67
C GLY A 217 2.07 -13.71 6.22
N SER A 218 1.04 -13.07 6.79
CA SER A 218 0.82 -11.64 6.55
C SER A 218 2.07 -10.86 6.93
N ASP A 219 2.44 -9.88 6.12
CA ASP A 219 3.45 -8.87 6.49
C ASP A 219 2.91 -8.00 7.64
N ALA A 220 2.98 -8.56 8.84
CA ALA A 220 2.38 -7.99 10.04
C ALA A 220 2.93 -6.57 10.35
N PRO A 221 4.23 -6.27 10.13
CA PRO A 221 4.72 -4.89 10.19
C PRO A 221 3.96 -3.92 9.27
N VAL A 222 3.80 -4.24 7.99
CA VAL A 222 3.11 -3.36 7.03
C VAL A 222 1.64 -3.17 7.42
N VAL A 223 0.93 -4.26 7.75
CA VAL A 223 -0.47 -4.23 8.17
C VAL A 223 -0.65 -3.33 9.41
N LYS A 224 0.22 -3.46 10.42
CA LYS A 224 0.14 -2.65 11.65
C LYS A 224 0.36 -1.16 11.36
N ARG A 225 1.29 -0.81 10.47
CA ARG A 225 1.55 0.58 10.07
C ARG A 225 0.34 1.20 9.38
N THR A 226 -0.32 0.48 8.48
CA THR A 226 -1.56 0.92 7.85
C THR A 226 -2.65 1.18 8.88
N GLN A 227 -2.89 0.25 9.81
CA GLN A 227 -3.90 0.45 10.86
C GLN A 227 -3.59 1.66 11.75
N ARG A 228 -2.32 1.90 12.07
CA ARG A 228 -1.87 3.06 12.83
C ARG A 228 -2.12 4.37 12.06
N TYR A 229 -1.78 4.44 10.78
CA TYR A 229 -2.02 5.62 9.95
C TYR A 229 -3.51 5.99 9.87
N LEU A 230 -4.38 5.00 9.66
CA LEU A 230 -5.84 5.20 9.60
C LEU A 230 -6.37 5.73 10.94
N TYR A 231 -5.82 5.24 12.05
CA TYR A 231 -6.17 5.69 13.40
C TYR A 231 -5.74 7.14 13.67
N GLU A 232 -4.45 7.43 13.46
CA GLU A 232 -3.84 8.71 13.87
C GLU A 232 -4.22 9.85 12.91
N ASN A 233 -4.28 9.60 11.60
CA ASN A 233 -4.41 10.66 10.60
C ASN A 233 -5.81 10.78 10.00
N LEU A 234 -6.60 9.70 9.96
CA LEU A 234 -7.95 9.73 9.38
C LEU A 234 -9.07 9.74 10.43
N GLN A 235 -8.72 9.76 11.72
CA GLN A 235 -9.67 9.61 12.84
C GLN A 235 -10.60 8.40 12.66
N GLU A 236 -10.17 7.38 11.91
CA GLU A 236 -10.88 6.12 11.78
C GLU A 236 -10.48 5.26 12.97
N THR A 237 -11.19 5.41 14.08
CA THR A 237 -10.82 4.77 15.34
C THR A 237 -11.17 3.29 15.44
N PRO A 238 -10.31 2.48 16.08
CA PRO A 238 -10.72 1.46 17.03
C PRO A 238 -10.81 2.13 18.41
N ASP A 239 -11.98 2.67 18.78
CA ASP A 239 -12.13 3.43 20.03
C ASP A 239 -11.88 2.59 21.29
N SER A 240 -10.80 2.90 22.01
CA SER A 240 -10.39 2.17 23.22
C SER A 240 -11.09 2.63 24.50
N PHE A 241 -11.53 3.90 24.59
CA PHE A 241 -12.28 4.41 25.76
C PHE A 241 -13.74 3.93 25.76
N PHE A 242 -14.35 3.83 24.58
CA PHE A 242 -15.67 3.23 24.36
C PHE A 242 -15.68 1.73 24.70
N MET A 243 -14.53 1.06 24.55
CA MET A 243 -14.35 -0.36 24.83
C MET A 243 -14.51 -0.71 26.32
N ILE A 244 -14.22 0.22 27.24
CA ILE A 244 -14.35 -0.03 28.68
C ILE A 244 -15.82 0.04 29.10
N LEU A 245 -16.55 1.06 28.66
CA LEU A 245 -17.98 1.24 28.98
C LEU A 245 -18.89 0.26 28.23
N THR A 246 -18.44 -0.32 27.11
CA THR A 246 -19.18 -1.37 26.40
C THR A 246 -18.95 -2.79 26.95
N LYS A 247 -18.00 -2.99 27.86
CA LYS A 247 -17.75 -4.31 28.47
C LYS A 247 -18.81 -4.71 29.49
N CYS A 248 -19.45 -3.76 30.17
CA CYS A 248 -20.52 -4.03 31.14
C CYS A 248 -21.91 -3.59 30.64
N GLY A 249 -22.96 -4.32 31.03
CA GLY A 249 -24.33 -4.05 30.59
C GLY A 249 -24.89 -2.71 31.06
N CYS A 250 -24.46 -2.24 32.23
CA CYS A 250 -24.80 -0.92 32.76
C CYS A 250 -24.15 0.21 31.94
N GLY A 251 -22.89 0.06 31.51
CA GLY A 251 -22.21 1.05 30.69
C GLY A 251 -22.81 1.20 29.29
N ARG A 252 -23.23 0.10 28.65
CA ARG A 252 -23.99 0.16 27.38
C ARG A 252 -25.33 0.89 27.53
N LYS A 253 -26.08 0.60 28.60
CA LYS A 253 -27.36 1.29 28.87
C LYS A 253 -27.14 2.78 29.10
N LEU A 254 -26.06 3.16 29.78
CA LEU A 254 -25.72 4.55 30.05
C LEU A 254 -25.34 5.33 28.78
N LEU A 255 -24.50 4.73 27.92
CA LEU A 255 -24.12 5.28 26.61
C LEU A 255 -25.32 5.50 25.68
N MET A 256 -26.27 4.57 25.66
CA MET A 256 -27.47 4.65 24.81
C MET A 256 -28.52 5.64 25.35
N LYS A 257 -28.52 5.89 26.66
CA LYS A 257 -29.48 6.78 27.31
C LYS A 257 -29.07 8.26 27.17
N HIS A 258 -27.76 8.56 27.24
CA HIS A 258 -27.25 9.94 27.17
C HIS A 258 -26.13 10.13 26.12
N PRO A 259 -26.39 9.84 24.83
CA PRO A 259 -25.37 9.94 23.78
C PRO A 259 -24.80 11.36 23.64
N LYS A 260 -25.60 12.42 23.82
CA LYS A 260 -25.13 13.82 23.79
C LYS A 260 -24.09 14.12 24.88
N PHE A 261 -24.25 13.53 26.07
CA PHE A 261 -23.35 13.79 27.20
C PHE A 261 -22.00 13.07 27.01
N PHE A 262 -22.00 11.79 26.63
CA PHE A 262 -20.78 10.99 26.47
C PHE A 262 -20.00 11.27 25.18
N SER A 263 -20.58 12.04 24.29
CA SER A 263 -19.94 12.50 23.05
C SER A 263 -19.62 13.99 23.08
N PHE A 264 -19.78 14.68 24.22
CA PHE A 264 -19.61 16.13 24.31
C PHE A 264 -20.40 16.90 23.24
N GLY A 265 -21.60 16.42 22.91
CA GLY A 265 -22.49 17.02 21.91
C GLY A 265 -22.33 16.49 20.47
N PHE A 266 -21.35 15.64 20.18
CA PHE A 266 -21.13 15.10 18.83
C PHE A 266 -22.21 14.11 18.35
N PHE A 267 -22.89 13.41 19.26
CA PHE A 267 -23.93 12.43 18.92
C PHE A 267 -25.27 12.78 19.58
N SER A 268 -26.32 12.89 18.76
CA SER A 268 -27.71 13.13 19.16
C SER A 268 -28.61 11.97 18.70
N LYS A 269 -29.78 11.82 19.34
CA LYS A 269 -30.87 10.98 18.81
C LYS A 269 -31.64 11.66 17.67
N GLU A 270 -31.52 12.98 17.58
CA GLU A 270 -31.99 13.78 16.45
C GLU A 270 -30.90 13.76 15.37
N GLY A 271 -31.28 13.50 14.11
CA GLY A 271 -30.34 13.53 12.99
C GLY A 271 -29.68 14.91 12.80
N PRO A 272 -28.59 15.00 12.03
CA PRO A 272 -27.88 16.26 11.82
C PRO A 272 -28.80 17.28 11.13
N THR A 273 -28.73 18.53 11.57
CA THR A 273 -29.47 19.63 10.95
C THR A 273 -28.89 19.97 9.57
N GLN A 274 -29.72 20.46 8.65
CA GLN A 274 -29.30 20.84 7.29
C GLN A 274 -28.13 21.84 7.29
N ARG A 275 -28.05 22.69 8.33
CA ARG A 275 -26.96 23.65 8.54
C ARG A 275 -25.64 22.95 8.92
N GLN A 276 -25.67 21.87 9.71
CA GLN A 276 -24.50 21.04 10.04
C GLN A 276 -23.99 20.25 8.84
N VAL A 277 -24.90 19.74 8.00
CA VAL A 277 -24.55 19.06 6.74
C VAL A 277 -23.84 20.00 5.77
N ASN A 278 -24.21 21.28 5.76
CA ASN A 278 -23.63 22.27 4.85
C ASN A 278 -22.36 22.95 5.39
N THR A 279 -22.16 23.04 6.71
CA THR A 279 -20.94 23.63 7.31
C THR A 279 -19.83 22.62 7.58
N HIS A 280 -20.14 21.32 7.60
CA HIS A 280 -19.17 20.23 7.74
C HIS A 280 -19.22 19.35 6.49
N PRO A 281 -18.63 19.79 5.36
CA PRO A 281 -18.45 18.91 4.22
C PRO A 281 -17.63 17.69 4.67
N PHE A 282 -18.13 16.49 4.37
CA PHE A 282 -17.38 15.25 4.53
C PHE A 282 -16.04 15.41 3.81
N TYR A 283 -14.93 15.29 4.55
CA TYR A 283 -13.60 15.43 3.98
C TYR A 283 -13.34 14.31 2.97
N VAL A 284 -13.33 14.69 1.69
CA VAL A 284 -12.66 13.93 0.64
C VAL A 284 -11.17 13.98 0.96
N ILE A 285 -10.65 12.97 1.66
CA ILE A 285 -9.20 12.75 1.72
C ILE A 285 -8.79 12.11 0.40
N ARG A 286 -8.71 12.97 -0.61
CA ARG A 286 -7.71 12.91 -1.67
C ARG A 286 -6.38 12.95 -0.92
N LEU A 287 -5.45 12.03 -1.17
CA LEU A 287 -4.06 12.20 -0.75
C LEU A 287 -3.64 13.57 -1.33
N LEU A 288 -3.71 14.61 -0.51
CA LEU A 288 -3.57 16.02 -0.92
C LEU A 288 -2.23 16.59 -0.48
N ILE A 289 -1.50 15.82 0.33
CA ILE A 289 -0.20 16.15 0.91
C ILE A 289 0.70 14.93 0.68
N GLY A 290 1.99 15.17 0.41
CA GLY A 290 2.98 14.09 0.33
C GLY A 290 3.15 13.39 1.68
N GLY A 291 4.08 12.45 1.77
CA GLY A 291 4.36 11.73 3.01
C GLY A 291 4.91 10.33 2.77
N VAL A 292 5.17 9.62 3.87
CA VAL A 292 5.68 8.24 3.84
C VAL A 292 4.56 7.26 4.21
N TYR A 293 4.18 6.42 3.26
CA TYR A 293 3.00 5.57 3.33
C TYR A 293 3.29 4.09 3.13
N THR A 294 2.41 3.26 3.71
CA THR A 294 2.26 1.87 3.32
C THR A 294 1.41 1.73 2.05
N PRO A 295 1.47 0.60 1.34
CA PRO A 295 0.65 0.40 0.14
C PRO A 295 -0.85 0.49 0.43
N GLY A 296 -1.30 -0.04 1.57
CA GLY A 296 -2.68 0.05 2.00
C GLY A 296 -3.11 1.50 2.24
N SER A 297 -2.28 2.30 2.91
CA SER A 297 -2.58 3.73 3.12
C SER A 297 -2.63 4.50 1.79
N ALA A 298 -1.66 4.25 0.90
CA ALA A 298 -1.55 4.92 -0.40
C ALA A 298 -2.65 4.51 -1.40
N PHE A 299 -3.02 3.23 -1.43
CA PHE A 299 -3.87 2.67 -2.48
C PHE A 299 -5.27 2.25 -2.03
N SER A 300 -5.61 2.35 -0.74
CA SER A 300 -6.92 1.94 -0.17
C SER A 300 -8.15 2.49 -0.90
N LYS A 301 -8.05 3.69 -1.48
CA LYS A 301 -9.15 4.37 -2.17
C LYS A 301 -9.03 4.35 -3.69
N THR A 302 -8.17 3.48 -4.22
CA THR A 302 -7.96 3.30 -5.66
C THR A 302 -8.69 2.07 -6.19
N LYS A 303 -8.77 1.92 -7.52
CA LYS A 303 -9.27 0.70 -8.17
C LYS A 303 -8.28 -0.48 -8.11
N LEU A 304 -7.22 -0.40 -7.30
CA LEU A 304 -6.20 -1.45 -7.23
C LEU A 304 -6.79 -2.80 -6.80
N ILE A 305 -7.66 -2.83 -5.79
CA ILE A 305 -8.35 -4.05 -5.36
C ILE A 305 -9.18 -4.66 -6.52
N ASP A 306 -9.92 -3.82 -7.26
CA ASP A 306 -10.72 -4.27 -8.41
C ASP A 306 -9.85 -4.84 -9.53
N ARG A 307 -8.68 -4.22 -9.79
CA ARG A 307 -7.71 -4.69 -10.79
C ARG A 307 -7.06 -6.01 -10.37
N LEU A 308 -6.67 -6.14 -9.10
CA LEU A 308 -6.14 -7.39 -8.54
C LEU A 308 -7.16 -8.54 -8.69
N ASN A 309 -8.43 -8.28 -8.40
CA ASN A 309 -9.51 -9.26 -8.59
C ASN A 309 -9.63 -9.72 -10.06
N LYS A 310 -9.52 -8.80 -11.03
CA LYS A 310 -9.54 -9.15 -12.47
C LYS A 310 -8.33 -9.99 -12.89
N LEU A 311 -7.17 -9.77 -12.28
CA LEU A 311 -5.93 -10.52 -12.53
C LEU A 311 -5.85 -11.83 -11.74
N GLY A 312 -6.94 -12.25 -11.09
CA GLY A 312 -7.03 -13.54 -10.39
C GLY A 312 -6.63 -13.52 -8.92
N ILE A 313 -6.20 -12.38 -8.38
CA ILE A 313 -5.95 -12.20 -6.95
C ILE A 313 -7.28 -11.81 -6.29
N ARG A 314 -8.03 -12.80 -5.81
CA ARG A 314 -9.36 -12.60 -5.20
C ARG A 314 -9.28 -12.45 -3.70
N PHE A 315 -9.84 -11.35 -3.19
CA PHE A 315 -10.10 -11.19 -1.76
C PHE A 315 -11.49 -11.72 -1.42
N THR A 316 -11.55 -12.83 -0.67
CA THR A 316 -12.82 -13.41 -0.20
C THR A 316 -12.80 -13.58 1.31
N VAL A 317 -13.95 -13.31 1.94
CA VAL A 317 -14.16 -13.66 3.36
C VAL A 317 -14.70 -15.07 3.38
N LEU A 318 -13.84 -16.04 3.74
CA LEU A 318 -14.26 -17.43 3.91
C LEU A 318 -15.06 -17.55 5.22
N SER A 319 -16.37 -17.78 5.13
CA SER A 319 -17.17 -18.28 6.26
C SER A 319 -17.24 -19.80 6.20
N GLU A 320 -17.25 -20.47 7.35
CA GLU A 320 -17.32 -21.94 7.48
C GLU A 320 -18.60 -22.60 6.92
N THR A 321 -19.42 -21.91 6.14
CA THR A 321 -20.73 -22.38 5.67
C THR A 321 -20.94 -22.25 4.16
N ASP A 322 -19.88 -22.23 3.35
CA ASP A 322 -20.02 -22.36 1.88
C ASP A 322 -19.91 -23.83 1.42
N ASP A 323 -20.57 -24.72 2.18
CA ASP A 323 -20.96 -26.09 1.81
C ASP A 323 -22.48 -26.23 2.07
#